data_AF-A0A453LG71-F1
#
_entry.id   AF-A0A453LG71-F1
#
_cell.length_a   1.000
_cell.length_b   1.000
_cell.length_c   1.000
_cell.angle_alpha   90.00
_cell.angle_beta   90.00
_cell.angle_gamma   90.00
#
_symmetry.space_group_name_H-M   'P 1'
#
loop_
_entity.id
_entity.type
_entity.pdbx_description
1 polymer ?
#
loop_
_entity_poly.entity_id
_entity_poly.type
_entity_poly.pdbx_seq_one_letter_code
_entity_poly.pdbx_strand_id
1 'polypeptide(L)'
;GVATFCRVTSAFASQEVALPVAAEEGFAGLQGSAKDNEVIGDFVLDMPMDEEDLGEITREELLRVDNEGRCIITDHGHFVLFNIYGPSIGEDDEERIRFKLLFYKILQKRWEFLLALGKRVFVVGDLNIAPSSIDRCDASPGFEKQMFREWLRSMLREHGGPFFDAFRSKHPER
;
A
#
# COMPACT_ATOMS: atom_id res chain seq x y z
N GLY A 1 -6.90 -12.39 -5.44
CA GLY A 1 -7.41 -11.33 -6.33
C GLY A 1 -8.16 -10.32 -5.49
N VAL A 2 -7.85 -9.05 -5.69
CA VAL A 2 -8.48 -7.92 -4.98
C VAL A 2 -9.45 -7.23 -5.93
N ALA A 3 -10.62 -6.79 -5.45
CA ALA A 3 -11.62 -6.11 -6.27
C ALA A 3 -12.22 -4.90 -5.53
N THR A 4 -12.50 -3.83 -6.27
CA THR A 4 -13.12 -2.61 -5.76
C THR A 4 -14.44 -2.39 -6.49
N PHE A 5 -15.53 -2.25 -5.73
CA PHE A 5 -16.86 -1.94 -6.27
C PHE A 5 -17.27 -0.52 -5.86
N CYS A 6 -17.43 0.36 -6.84
CA CYS A 6 -17.96 1.70 -6.63
C CYS A 6 -19.44 1.75 -6.96
N ARG A 7 -20.26 2.14 -5.99
CA ARG A 7 -21.69 2.35 -6.20
C ARG A 7 -21.96 3.81 -6.51
N VAL A 8 -22.59 4.05 -7.65
CA VAL A 8 -23.12 5.35 -8.06
C VAL A 8 -24.59 5.24 -8.44
N THR A 9 -25.30 6.36 -8.42
CA THR A 9 -26.69 6.43 -8.87
C THR A 9 -26.85 6.11 -10.36
N SER A 10 -25.86 6.47 -11.18
CA SER A 10 -25.77 6.09 -12.59
C SER A 10 -24.32 6.04 -13.07
N ALA A 11 -23.86 4.91 -13.61
CA ALA A 11 -22.47 4.75 -14.07
C ALA A 11 -22.10 5.66 -15.25
N PHE A 12 -23.08 6.07 -16.06
CA PHE A 12 -22.84 6.81 -17.32
C PHE A 12 -23.33 8.26 -17.28
N ALA A 13 -24.10 8.65 -16.26
CA ALA A 13 -24.69 9.99 -16.16
C ALA A 13 -24.41 10.66 -14.81
N SER A 14 -23.75 9.98 -13.88
CA SER A 14 -23.42 10.55 -12.57
C SER A 14 -22.13 11.37 -12.64
N GLN A 15 -22.16 12.56 -12.05
CA GLN A 15 -20.97 13.35 -11.72
C GLN A 15 -20.49 13.06 -10.28
N GLU A 16 -20.95 11.95 -9.68
CA GLU A 16 -20.52 11.55 -8.34
C GLU A 16 -19.02 11.22 -8.32
N VAL A 17 -18.38 11.70 -7.26
CA VAL A 17 -16.93 11.68 -7.00
C VAL A 17 -16.34 10.26 -6.80
N ALA A 18 -17.12 9.21 -7.03
CA ALA A 18 -16.77 7.83 -6.68
C ALA A 18 -16.42 6.94 -7.88
N LEU A 19 -16.51 7.43 -9.12
CA LEU A 19 -16.10 6.66 -10.30
C LEU A 19 -14.60 6.81 -10.55
N PRO A 20 -13.87 5.70 -10.75
CA PRO A 20 -12.47 5.77 -11.10
C PRO A 20 -12.29 6.34 -12.51
N VAL A 21 -11.37 7.29 -12.66
CA VAL A 21 -10.92 7.85 -13.94
C VAL A 21 -9.73 7.08 -14.52
N ALA A 22 -8.96 6.41 -13.67
CA ALA A 22 -7.84 5.55 -14.05
C ALA A 22 -7.69 4.39 -13.07
N ALA A 23 -7.08 3.29 -13.50
CA ALA A 23 -6.78 2.14 -12.67
C ALA A 23 -5.44 1.52 -13.06
N GLU A 24 -4.70 1.03 -12.07
CA GLU A 24 -3.39 0.42 -12.21
C GLU A 24 -3.35 -0.89 -11.40
N GLU A 25 -2.76 -1.93 -11.99
CA GLU A 25 -2.44 -3.17 -11.28
C GLU A 25 -1.04 -3.08 -10.69
N GLY A 26 -0.88 -3.55 -9.45
CA GLY A 26 0.39 -3.40 -8.75
C GLY A 26 0.64 -1.96 -8.32
N PHE A 27 1.86 -1.71 -7.84
CA PHE A 27 2.26 -0.39 -7.34
C PHE A 27 3.69 -0.03 -7.71
N ALA A 28 4.45 -0.93 -8.34
CA ALA A 28 5.80 -0.65 -8.83
C ALA A 28 5.80 0.10 -10.18
N GLY A 29 4.64 0.27 -10.82
CA GLY A 29 4.53 0.97 -12.12
C GLY A 29 5.10 0.18 -13.31
N LEU A 30 5.33 -1.13 -13.15
CA LEU A 30 5.93 -1.99 -14.18
C LEU A 30 4.92 -2.87 -14.92
N GLN A 31 3.74 -3.11 -14.32
CA GLN A 31 2.66 -3.87 -14.95
C GLN A 31 1.87 -2.97 -15.92
N GLY A 32 2.41 -2.81 -17.13
CA GLY A 32 1.81 -2.00 -18.19
C GLY A 32 2.65 -2.02 -19.46
N SER A 33 2.57 -3.09 -20.25
CA SER A 33 3.16 -3.16 -21.60
C SER A 33 2.13 -3.09 -22.74
N ALA A 34 0.85 -2.91 -22.40
CA ALA A 34 -0.19 -2.65 -23.39
C ALA A 34 -0.36 -1.13 -23.54
N LYS A 35 -0.08 -0.66 -24.75
CA LYS A 35 -0.27 0.70 -25.25
C LYS A 35 -1.51 1.34 -24.59
N ASP A 36 -1.31 2.47 -23.91
CA ASP A 36 -2.33 3.37 -23.33
C ASP A 36 -2.69 3.23 -21.84
N ASN A 37 -2.07 2.33 -21.06
CA ASN A 37 -2.21 2.38 -19.60
C ASN A 37 -1.24 3.40 -18.98
N GLU A 38 -1.72 4.63 -18.76
CA GLU A 38 -1.02 5.65 -17.98
C GLU A 38 -0.87 5.18 -16.51
N VAL A 39 0.37 5.04 -16.06
CA VAL A 39 0.69 4.84 -14.64
C VAL A 39 0.19 6.06 -13.87
N ILE A 40 -0.53 5.87 -12.76
CA ILE A 40 -1.17 6.99 -12.06
C ILE A 40 -0.09 7.95 -11.54
N GLY A 41 -0.01 9.13 -12.16
CA GLY A 41 0.93 10.18 -11.82
C GLY A 41 2.34 10.03 -12.42
N ASP A 42 2.55 9.17 -13.42
CA ASP A 42 3.88 8.94 -14.05
C ASP A 42 4.96 8.50 -13.05
N PHE A 43 4.58 7.57 -12.16
CA PHE A 43 5.52 7.03 -11.18
C PHE A 43 6.65 6.26 -11.86
N VAL A 44 7.88 6.68 -11.62
CA VAL A 44 9.10 6.00 -12.06
C VAL A 44 9.97 5.74 -10.83
N LEU A 45 10.31 4.47 -10.62
CA LEU A 45 11.36 4.08 -9.68
C LEU A 45 12.70 4.11 -10.42
N ASP A 46 13.67 4.86 -9.88
CA ASP A 46 15.04 4.81 -10.36
C ASP A 46 15.65 3.44 -10.02
N MET A 47 16.22 2.78 -11.03
CA MET A 47 16.76 1.43 -10.92
C MET A 47 18.21 1.37 -11.44
N PRO A 48 19.08 0.58 -10.79
CA PRO A 48 18.86 -0.13 -9.53
C PRO A 48 18.79 0.83 -8.32
N MET A 49 18.11 0.40 -7.26
CA MET A 49 18.00 1.14 -6.00
C MET A 49 18.70 0.35 -4.90
N ASP A 50 19.63 0.99 -4.18
CA ASP A 50 20.29 0.39 -3.02
C ASP A 50 19.53 0.73 -1.74
N GLU A 51 19.10 -0.29 -1.01
CA GLU A 51 18.41 -0.17 0.28
C GLU A 51 19.17 -0.96 1.35
N GLU A 52 19.47 -0.31 2.50
CA GLU A 52 20.34 -0.88 3.56
C GLU A 52 19.96 -2.30 4.00
N ASP A 53 18.66 -2.63 3.99
CA ASP A 53 18.16 -3.95 4.43
C ASP A 53 17.89 -4.96 3.30
N LEU A 54 17.91 -4.53 2.03
CA LEU A 54 17.53 -5.36 0.88
C LEU A 54 18.65 -5.52 -0.16
N GLY A 55 19.69 -4.69 -0.09
CA GLY A 55 20.72 -4.59 -1.11
C GLY A 55 20.18 -3.93 -2.39
N GLU A 56 20.79 -4.30 -3.51
CA GLU A 56 20.39 -3.84 -4.84
C GLU A 56 19.02 -4.42 -5.19
N ILE A 57 18.00 -3.56 -5.29
CA ILE A 57 16.66 -3.96 -5.73
C ILE A 57 16.66 -3.97 -7.25
N THR A 58 16.29 -5.11 -7.84
CA THR A 58 16.25 -5.28 -9.30
C THR A 58 14.85 -5.15 -9.89
N ARG A 59 14.76 -4.98 -11.21
CA ARG A 59 13.48 -4.89 -11.92
C ARG A 59 12.66 -6.19 -11.78
N GLU A 60 13.33 -7.33 -11.73
CA GLU A 60 12.72 -8.64 -11.56
C GLU A 60 12.06 -8.77 -10.19
N GLU A 61 12.67 -8.22 -9.14
CA GLU A 61 12.09 -8.20 -7.79
C GLU A 61 10.84 -7.31 -7.72
N LEU A 62 10.86 -6.15 -8.38
CA LEU A 62 9.68 -5.28 -8.50
C LEU A 62 8.53 -6.00 -9.23
N LEU A 63 8.82 -6.65 -10.36
CA LEU A 63 7.84 -7.46 -11.08
C LEU A 63 7.32 -8.63 -10.23
N ARG A 64 8.19 -9.28 -9.46
CA ARG A 64 7.82 -10.37 -8.56
C ARG A 64 6.80 -9.91 -7.51
N VAL A 65 6.96 -8.70 -6.98
CA VAL A 65 6.04 -8.11 -5.99
C VAL A 65 4.65 -7.89 -6.58
N ASP A 66 4.57 -7.29 -7.78
CA ASP A 66 3.28 -6.99 -8.42
C ASP A 66 2.60 -8.27 -8.96
N ASN A 67 3.36 -9.29 -9.40
CA ASN A 67 2.83 -10.52 -9.99
C ASN A 67 1.97 -11.38 -9.04
N GLU A 68 1.98 -11.12 -7.74
CA GLU A 68 1.07 -11.80 -6.80
C GLU A 68 -0.35 -11.19 -6.75
N GLY A 69 -0.62 -10.10 -7.47
CA GLY A 69 -1.95 -9.50 -7.60
C GLY A 69 -2.52 -8.98 -6.27
N ARG A 70 -1.64 -8.36 -5.47
CA ARG A 70 -1.89 -7.93 -4.08
C ARG A 70 -2.33 -6.49 -3.94
N CYS A 71 -2.31 -5.70 -5.02
CA CYS A 71 -2.67 -4.30 -4.98
C CYS A 71 -3.40 -3.90 -6.26
N ILE A 72 -4.51 -3.20 -6.10
CA ILE A 72 -5.18 -2.48 -7.17
C ILE A 72 -5.26 -1.01 -6.77
N ILE A 73 -4.81 -0.13 -7.65
CA ILE A 73 -4.88 1.31 -7.47
C ILE A 73 -5.97 1.86 -8.38
N THR A 74 -6.79 2.78 -7.86
CA THR A 74 -7.78 3.51 -8.66
C THR A 74 -7.70 5.00 -8.36
N ASP A 75 -7.56 5.83 -9.40
CA ASP A 75 -7.67 7.30 -9.28
C ASP A 75 -9.13 7.70 -9.49
N HIS A 76 -9.70 8.46 -8.55
CA HIS A 76 -11.07 8.99 -8.60
C HIS A 76 -11.09 10.49 -8.90
N GLY A 77 -9.98 11.03 -9.40
CA GLY A 77 -9.71 12.45 -9.65
C GLY A 77 -9.45 13.24 -8.37
N HIS A 78 -10.28 13.05 -7.35
CA HIS A 78 -10.21 13.73 -6.06
C HIS A 78 -9.32 13.04 -5.03
N PHE A 79 -9.13 11.73 -5.18
CA PHE A 79 -8.31 10.89 -4.33
C PHE A 79 -7.86 9.65 -5.10
N VAL A 80 -6.80 9.02 -4.62
CA VAL A 80 -6.29 7.75 -5.13
C VAL A 80 -6.52 6.69 -4.06
N LEU A 81 -7.18 5.60 -4.42
CA LEU A 81 -7.49 4.48 -3.54
C LEU A 81 -6.58 3.30 -3.84
N PHE A 82 -5.86 2.86 -2.82
CA PHE A 82 -5.10 1.62 -2.80
C PHE A 82 -5.93 0.55 -2.10
N ASN A 83 -6.24 -0.53 -2.81
CA ASN A 83 -6.85 -1.72 -2.24
C ASN A 83 -5.81 -2.82 -2.12
N ILE A 84 -5.39 -3.15 -0.90
CA ILE A 84 -4.17 -3.90 -0.61
C ILE A 84 -4.47 -5.20 0.12
N TYR A 85 -3.79 -6.27 -0.29
CA TYR A 85 -3.65 -7.51 0.44
C TYR A 85 -2.18 -7.82 0.73
N GLY A 86 -1.73 -7.28 1.87
CA GLY A 86 -0.36 -7.37 2.36
C GLY A 86 0.10 -8.81 2.57
N PRO A 87 1.41 -9.11 2.44
CA PRO A 87 1.92 -10.45 2.66
C PRO A 87 1.77 -10.93 4.11
N SER A 88 1.28 -12.14 4.31
CA SER A 88 1.40 -12.87 5.57
C SER A 88 2.77 -13.54 5.65
N ILE A 89 3.32 -13.64 6.87
CA ILE A 89 4.57 -14.36 7.13
C ILE A 89 4.28 -15.54 8.06
N GLY A 90 4.86 -16.70 7.74
CA GLY A 90 4.96 -17.82 8.66
C GLY A 90 6.13 -17.64 9.62
N GLU A 91 6.21 -18.48 10.65
CA GLU A 91 7.42 -18.60 11.47
C GLU A 91 8.58 -19.12 10.60
N ASP A 92 9.75 -18.49 10.70
CA ASP A 92 11.01 -18.87 10.03
C ASP A 92 11.04 -18.83 8.48
N ASP A 93 10.12 -18.11 7.84
CA ASP A 93 10.13 -17.93 6.38
C ASP A 93 10.90 -16.66 5.97
N GLU A 94 12.23 -16.76 5.93
CA GLU A 94 13.13 -15.65 5.58
C GLU A 94 12.83 -15.06 4.20
N GLU A 95 12.50 -15.90 3.21
CA GLU A 95 12.17 -15.44 1.86
C GLU A 95 10.90 -14.58 1.89
N ARG A 96 9.89 -15.01 2.65
CA ARG A 96 8.63 -14.28 2.78
C ARG A 96 8.74 -13.02 3.62
N ILE A 97 9.64 -13.02 4.61
CA ILE A 97 10.01 -11.81 5.36
C ILE A 97 10.67 -10.79 4.42
N ARG A 98 11.65 -11.21 3.60
CA ARG A 98 12.29 -10.35 2.59
C ARG A 98 11.26 -9.82 1.59
N PHE A 99 10.37 -10.67 1.09
CA PHE A 99 9.28 -10.26 0.21
C PHE A 99 8.38 -9.20 0.87
N LYS A 100 7.97 -9.41 2.13
CA LYS A 100 7.12 -8.46 2.86
C LYS A 100 7.81 -7.13 3.10
N LEU A 101 9.12 -7.14 3.37
CA LEU A 101 9.92 -5.92 3.52
C LEU A 101 9.99 -5.15 2.20
N LEU A 102 10.35 -5.81 1.10
CA LEU A 102 10.36 -5.21 -0.23
C LEU A 102 8.99 -4.64 -0.61
N PHE A 103 7.92 -5.41 -0.40
CA PHE A 103 6.54 -5.00 -0.64
C PHE A 103 6.23 -3.66 0.04
N TYR A 104 6.53 -3.53 1.34
CA TYR A 104 6.22 -2.31 2.08
C TYR A 104 7.14 -1.13 1.78
N LYS A 105 8.41 -1.37 1.46
CA LYS A 105 9.32 -0.29 1.02
C LYS A 105 8.85 0.33 -0.29
N ILE A 106 8.57 -0.49 -1.30
CA ILE A 106 8.12 0.01 -2.61
C ILE A 106 6.75 0.68 -2.50
N LEU A 107 5.84 0.12 -1.69
CA LEU A 107 4.53 0.70 -1.44
C LEU A 107 4.64 2.08 -0.77
N GLN A 108 5.54 2.22 0.21
CA GLN A 108 5.81 3.50 0.85
C GLN A 108 6.34 4.54 -0.14
N LYS A 109 7.32 4.19 -1.00
CA LYS A 109 7.81 5.09 -2.06
C LYS A 109 6.68 5.55 -2.97
N ARG A 110 5.78 4.64 -3.34
CA ARG A 110 4.62 4.97 -4.17
C ARG A 110 3.68 5.96 -3.47
N TRP A 111 3.43 5.78 -2.18
CA TRP A 111 2.64 6.72 -1.39
C TRP A 111 3.31 8.09 -1.26
N GLU A 112 4.59 8.14 -0.93
CA GLU A 112 5.38 9.37 -0.82
C GLU A 112 5.34 10.17 -2.12
N PHE A 113 5.50 9.50 -3.26
CA PHE A 113 5.39 10.11 -4.57
C PHE A 113 4.02 10.76 -4.81
N LEU A 114 2.93 10.03 -4.59
CA LEU A 114 1.58 10.56 -4.80
C LEU A 114 1.25 11.70 -3.83
N LEU A 115 1.72 11.62 -2.58
CA LEU A 115 1.57 12.69 -1.60
C LEU A 115 2.36 13.94 -2.03
N ALA A 116 3.56 13.78 -2.58
CA ALA A 116 4.37 14.88 -3.11
C ALA A 116 3.71 15.57 -4.31
N LEU A 117 2.94 14.82 -5.12
CA LEU A 117 2.08 15.38 -6.18
C LEU A 117 0.81 16.08 -5.65
N GLY A 118 0.62 16.13 -4.33
CA GLY A 118 -0.56 16.72 -3.70
C GLY A 118 -1.82 15.85 -3.81
N LYS A 119 -1.70 14.59 -4.22
CA LYS A 119 -2.83 13.65 -4.27
C LYS A 119 -3.23 13.25 -2.84
N ARG A 120 -4.53 13.04 -2.65
CA ARG A 120 -5.06 12.45 -1.41
C ARG A 120 -5.07 10.93 -1.56
N VAL A 121 -4.40 10.23 -0.65
CA VAL A 121 -4.25 8.77 -0.72
C VAL A 121 -5.14 8.11 0.34
N PHE A 122 -5.95 7.15 -0.08
CA PHE A 122 -6.69 6.25 0.80
C PHE A 122 -6.12 4.85 0.66
N VAL A 123 -5.85 4.21 1.79
CA VAL A 123 -5.36 2.83 1.85
C VAL A 123 -6.43 2.01 2.55
N VAL A 124 -6.88 0.96 1.88
CA VAL A 124 -7.87 0.01 2.40
C VAL A 124 -7.41 -1.42 2.13
N GLY A 125 -7.97 -2.36 2.88
CA GLY A 125 -7.69 -3.78 2.75
C GLY A 125 -6.98 -4.32 3.99
N ASP A 126 -6.21 -5.38 3.79
CA ASP A 126 -5.55 -6.11 4.87
C ASP A 126 -4.03 -5.96 4.73
N LEU A 127 -3.41 -5.21 5.65
CA LEU A 127 -1.95 -5.04 5.68
C LEU A 127 -1.24 -6.23 6.34
N ASN A 128 -1.94 -7.20 6.93
CA ASN A 128 -1.35 -8.30 7.69
C ASN A 128 -0.36 -7.79 8.78
N ILE A 129 -0.68 -6.65 9.39
CA ILE A 129 0.07 -6.00 10.48
C ILE A 129 -0.94 -5.43 11.48
N ALA A 130 -0.82 -5.84 12.74
CA ALA A 130 -1.50 -5.20 13.86
C ALA A 130 -0.54 -4.17 14.49
N PRO A 131 -0.85 -2.85 14.47
CA PRO A 131 0.09 -1.79 14.82
C PRO A 131 0.45 -1.75 16.31
N SER A 132 -0.52 -2.05 17.19
CA SER A 132 -0.34 -1.99 18.65
C SER A 132 -0.87 -3.25 19.34
N SER A 133 -0.47 -3.47 20.59
CA SER A 133 -0.93 -4.63 21.39
C SER A 133 -2.44 -4.68 21.57
N ILE A 134 -3.12 -3.53 21.68
CA ILE A 134 -4.58 -3.44 21.74
C ILE A 134 -5.27 -4.01 20.49
N ASP A 135 -4.58 -4.07 19.34
CA ASP A 135 -5.11 -4.61 18.09
C ASP A 135 -4.96 -6.13 17.98
N ARG A 136 -4.50 -6.82 19.05
CA ARG A 136 -4.30 -8.27 19.08
C ARG A 136 -4.73 -8.87 20.42
N CYS A 137 -5.54 -9.93 20.37
CA CYS A 137 -6.00 -10.64 21.56
C CYS A 137 -4.85 -11.15 22.44
N ASP A 138 -3.85 -11.80 21.82
CA ASP A 138 -2.71 -12.41 22.52
C ASP A 138 -1.40 -11.71 22.13
N ALA A 139 -1.25 -10.46 22.57
CA ALA A 139 -0.02 -9.71 22.38
C ALA A 139 1.07 -10.15 23.39
N SER A 140 2.15 -10.75 22.89
CA SER A 140 3.29 -11.14 23.72
C SER A 140 4.10 -9.92 24.19
N PRO A 141 4.90 -10.04 25.27
CA PRO A 141 5.81 -8.97 25.68
C PRO A 141 6.74 -8.55 24.54
N GLY A 142 6.84 -7.24 24.28
CA GLY A 142 7.63 -6.70 23.17
C GLY A 142 6.95 -6.81 21.80
N PHE A 143 5.65 -7.10 21.75
CA PHE A 143 4.85 -7.16 20.53
C PHE A 143 5.12 -5.98 19.59
N GLU A 144 5.18 -4.77 20.13
CA GLU A 144 5.33 -3.53 19.37
C GLU A 144 6.68 -3.41 18.66
N LYS A 145 7.73 -4.10 19.14
CA LYS A 145 9.12 -3.99 18.67
C LYS A 145 9.39 -4.72 17.34
N GLN A 146 8.38 -5.32 16.74
CA GLN A 146 8.53 -6.01 15.47
C GLN A 146 8.57 -4.97 14.33
N MET A 147 9.54 -5.10 13.42
CA MET A 147 9.85 -4.10 12.38
C MET A 147 8.65 -3.65 11.53
N PHE A 148 7.70 -4.53 11.18
CA PHE A 148 6.53 -4.13 10.37
C PHE A 148 5.53 -3.30 11.17
N ARG A 149 5.46 -3.52 12.49
CA ARG A 149 4.61 -2.73 13.39
C ARG A 149 5.22 -1.35 13.64
N GLU A 150 6.54 -1.29 13.82
CA GLU A 150 7.28 -0.04 13.89
C GLU A 150 7.12 0.77 12.60
N TRP A 151 7.29 0.12 11.45
CA TRP A 151 7.04 0.71 10.14
C TRP A 151 5.61 1.27 10.03
N LEU A 152 4.58 0.44 10.28
CA LEU A 152 3.19 0.88 10.16
C LEU A 152 2.90 2.07 11.08
N ARG A 153 3.36 2.02 12.34
CA ARG A 153 3.21 3.16 13.27
C ARG A 153 3.90 4.40 12.77
N SER A 154 5.11 4.30 12.20
CA SER A 154 5.85 5.45 11.65
C SER A 154 5.09 6.18 10.53
N MET A 155 4.23 5.47 9.81
CA MET A 155 3.38 6.05 8.76
C MET A 155 2.16 6.81 9.32
N LEU A 156 1.81 6.60 10.59
CA LEU A 156 0.66 7.23 11.24
C LEU A 156 1.01 8.60 11.81
N ARG A 157 0.04 9.52 11.74
CA ARG A 157 0.13 10.91 12.21
C ARG A 157 0.53 11.05 13.66
N GLU A 158 0.11 10.11 14.51
CA GLU A 158 0.46 10.07 15.93
C GLU A 158 1.97 9.89 16.15
N HIS A 159 2.68 9.33 15.18
CA HIS A 159 4.13 9.14 15.18
C HIS A 159 4.86 10.04 14.17
N GLY A 160 4.20 11.08 13.65
CA GLY A 160 4.79 12.03 12.69
C GLY A 160 4.65 11.66 11.22
N GLY A 161 4.00 10.53 10.90
CA GLY A 161 3.74 10.12 9.53
C GLY A 161 2.58 10.86 8.86
N PRO A 162 2.35 10.65 7.55
CA PRO A 162 1.34 11.39 6.80
C PRO A 162 -0.09 10.85 6.95
N PHE A 163 -0.28 9.59 7.36
CA PHE A 163 -1.56 8.89 7.32
C PHE A 163 -2.34 8.92 8.65
N PHE A 164 -3.66 8.86 8.57
CA PHE A 164 -4.53 8.67 9.72
C PHE A 164 -5.07 7.23 9.73
N ASP A 165 -5.02 6.58 10.89
CA ASP A 165 -5.81 5.37 11.13
C ASP A 165 -7.27 5.80 11.40
N ALA A 166 -8.15 5.54 10.42
CA ALA A 166 -9.55 5.93 10.51
C ALA A 166 -10.30 5.23 11.66
N PHE A 167 -9.96 3.99 11.98
CA PHE A 167 -10.60 3.25 13.06
C PHE A 167 -10.15 3.79 14.42
N ARG A 168 -8.83 3.88 14.65
CA ARG A 168 -8.28 4.37 15.93
C ARG A 168 -8.61 5.83 16.18
N SER A 169 -8.70 6.66 15.13
CA SER A 169 -9.17 8.05 15.26
C SER A 169 -10.61 8.17 15.79
N LYS A 170 -11.48 7.19 15.49
CA LYS A 170 -12.88 7.17 15.97
C LYS A 170 -13.07 6.35 17.24
N HIS A 171 -12.22 5.35 17.45
CA HIS A 171 -12.30 4.40 18.55
C HIS A 171 -10.90 4.14 19.14
N PRO A 172 -10.32 5.09 19.88
CA PRO A 172 -8.95 4.96 20.38
C PRO A 172 -8.74 3.73 21.29
N GLU A 173 -9.76 3.39 22.10
CA GLU A 173 -9.67 2.38 23.17
C GLU A 173 -10.43 1.07 22.89
N ARG A 174 -10.96 0.84 21.67
CA ARG A 174 -11.76 -0.36 21.34
C ARG A 174 -11.01 -1.50 20.68
#